data_AF-A0A7Z9ITX5-F1
#
_entry.id   AF-A0A7Z9ITX5-F1
#
_cell.length_a   1.000
_cell.length_b   1.000
_cell.length_c   1.000
_cell.angle_alpha   90.00
_cell.angle_beta   90.00
_cell.angle_gamma   90.00
#
_symmetry.space_group_name_H-M   'P 1'
#
loop_
_entity.id
_entity.type
_entity.pdbx_description
1 polymer ?
#
loop_
_entity_poly.entity_id
_entity_poly.type
_entity_poly.pdbx_seq_one_letter_code
_entity_poly.pdbx_strand_id
1 'polypeptide(L)'
;MTRHVDVASSKEVVNAIPALSGLASSIGDPQVRNRGTIGGSVANNDPAADYPAACLGLGAMIKTNDREISADDFFTGLFTTALKEGEVITSVGFPIPERAAYVKFPNPASRYALVGVFVSDGPMGIRVAVTGAGISGVYRESSFESALSGAWESATLDGVKADESSMASDIHAAADYRAHLVGEIARRAVAASV
;
A
#
# COMPACT_ATOMS: atom_id res chain seq x y z
N MET A 1 -11.99 -1.68 -17.44
CA MET A 1 -11.02 -1.31 -16.39
C MET A 1 -11.77 -0.85 -15.15
N THR A 2 -11.52 -1.50 -14.01
CA THR A 2 -12.23 -1.29 -12.73
C THR A 2 -11.88 0.05 -12.10
N ARG A 3 -12.87 0.88 -11.78
CA ARG A 3 -12.67 2.19 -11.15
C ARG A 3 -12.46 2.04 -9.65
N HIS A 4 -11.89 3.05 -9.01
CA HIS A 4 -11.69 3.02 -7.56
C HIS A 4 -13.02 2.88 -6.81
N VAL A 5 -14.08 3.53 -7.29
CA VAL A 5 -15.44 3.39 -6.71
C VAL A 5 -15.96 1.96 -6.80
N ASP A 6 -15.65 1.25 -7.87
CA ASP A 6 -16.09 -0.14 -8.06
C ASP A 6 -15.35 -1.07 -7.08
N VAL A 7 -14.05 -0.85 -6.85
CA VAL A 7 -13.28 -1.58 -5.81
C VAL A 7 -13.83 -1.27 -4.42
N ALA A 8 -14.10 0.01 -4.12
CA ALA A 8 -14.54 0.48 -2.81
C ALA A 8 -15.97 0.05 -2.43
N SER A 9 -16.78 -0.36 -3.40
CA SER A 9 -18.19 -0.72 -3.19
C SER A 9 -18.56 -2.14 -3.62
N SER A 10 -17.61 -2.90 -4.17
CA SER A 10 -17.81 -4.31 -4.54
C SER A 10 -18.06 -5.15 -3.29
N LYS A 11 -19.17 -5.89 -3.30
CA LYS A 11 -19.51 -6.81 -2.21
C LYS A 11 -18.50 -7.95 -2.11
N GLU A 12 -17.99 -8.41 -3.25
CA GLU A 12 -16.96 -9.43 -3.34
C GLU A 12 -15.67 -8.95 -2.65
N VAL A 13 -15.22 -7.73 -2.96
CA VAL A 13 -14.02 -7.14 -2.34
C VAL A 13 -14.24 -6.86 -0.86
N VAL A 14 -15.40 -6.30 -0.47
CA VAL A 14 -15.74 -6.02 0.93
C VAL A 14 -15.71 -7.30 1.76
N ASN A 15 -16.23 -8.41 1.23
CA ASN A 15 -16.26 -9.68 1.95
C ASN A 15 -14.91 -10.41 1.98
N ALA A 16 -14.13 -10.32 0.89
CA ALA A 16 -12.87 -11.04 0.78
C ALA A 16 -11.69 -10.27 1.41
N ILE A 17 -11.59 -8.97 1.17
CA ILE A 17 -10.49 -8.12 1.63
C ILE A 17 -11.03 -6.72 2.02
N PRO A 18 -11.69 -6.58 3.19
CA PRO A 18 -12.24 -5.31 3.65
C PRO A 18 -11.22 -4.16 3.62
N ALA A 19 -9.95 -4.45 3.93
CA ALA A 19 -8.86 -3.48 3.89
C ALA A 19 -8.63 -2.87 2.49
N LEU A 20 -8.77 -3.66 1.42
CA LEU A 20 -8.64 -3.18 0.04
C LEU A 20 -9.80 -2.26 -0.35
N SER A 21 -11.03 -2.62 0.08
CA SER A 21 -12.21 -1.78 -0.10
C SER A 21 -12.07 -0.46 0.66
N GLY A 22 -11.66 -0.52 1.92
CA GLY A 22 -11.41 0.64 2.78
C GLY A 22 -10.35 1.56 2.20
N LEU A 23 -9.22 1.01 1.75
CA LEU A 23 -8.19 1.75 1.04
C LEU A 23 -8.76 2.47 -0.17
N ALA A 24 -9.46 1.77 -1.06
CA ALA A 24 -10.03 2.34 -2.27
C ALA A 24 -11.03 3.48 -1.98
N SER A 25 -11.78 3.37 -0.88
CA SER A 25 -12.72 4.40 -0.43
C SER A 25 -12.04 5.71 0.01
N SER A 26 -10.76 5.63 0.42
CA SER A 26 -9.96 6.76 0.90
C SER A 26 -9.18 7.49 -0.21
N ILE A 27 -9.26 7.02 -1.46
CA ILE A 27 -8.54 7.60 -2.59
C ILE A 27 -9.29 8.83 -3.10
N GLY A 28 -8.64 9.99 -3.09
CA GLY A 28 -9.17 11.22 -3.66
C GLY A 28 -10.57 11.59 -3.16
N ASP A 29 -11.34 12.25 -4.02
CA ASP A 29 -12.74 12.58 -3.81
C ASP A 29 -13.68 11.66 -4.64
N PRO A 30 -15.01 11.75 -4.48
CA PRO A 30 -15.93 10.94 -5.27
C PRO A 30 -15.76 11.08 -6.79
N GLN A 31 -15.40 12.24 -7.30
CA GLN A 31 -15.24 12.51 -8.73
C GLN A 31 -13.99 11.79 -9.26
N VAL A 32 -12.88 11.87 -8.53
CA VAL A 32 -11.65 11.11 -8.81
C VAL A 32 -11.96 9.62 -8.78
N ARG A 33 -12.65 9.10 -7.76
CA ARG A 33 -12.95 7.66 -7.66
C ARG A 33 -13.84 7.12 -8.76
N ASN A 34 -14.70 7.97 -9.33
CA ASN A 34 -15.57 7.62 -10.46
C ASN A 34 -14.84 7.57 -11.82
N ARG A 35 -13.56 7.97 -11.87
CA ARG A 35 -12.77 8.02 -13.11
C ARG A 35 -11.47 7.23 -13.01
N GLY A 36 -10.74 7.37 -11.90
CA GLY A 36 -9.48 6.66 -11.65
C GLY A 36 -9.70 5.16 -11.58
N THR A 37 -8.73 4.39 -12.07
CA THR A 37 -8.78 2.92 -12.12
C THR A 37 -7.62 2.31 -11.35
N ILE A 38 -7.85 1.12 -10.77
CA ILE A 38 -6.78 0.39 -10.06
C ILE A 38 -5.58 0.14 -10.98
N GLY A 39 -5.81 -0.32 -12.22
CA GLY A 39 -4.74 -0.56 -13.20
C GLY A 39 -3.96 0.71 -13.53
N GLY A 40 -4.65 1.85 -13.72
CA GLY A 40 -3.99 3.14 -13.96
C GLY A 40 -3.15 3.60 -12.77
N SER A 41 -3.66 3.47 -11.54
CA SER A 41 -2.91 3.85 -10.34
C SER A 41 -1.69 2.97 -10.12
N VAL A 42 -1.80 1.66 -10.36
CA VAL A 42 -0.68 0.71 -10.24
C VAL A 42 0.36 0.97 -11.33
N ALA A 43 -0.05 1.21 -12.57
CA ALA A 43 0.85 1.52 -13.67
C ALA A 43 1.59 2.86 -13.48
N ASN A 44 0.91 3.87 -12.91
CA ASN A 44 1.50 5.18 -12.66
C ASN A 44 2.57 5.14 -11.56
N ASN A 45 2.41 4.25 -10.56
CA ASN A 45 3.31 4.10 -9.42
C ASN A 45 3.80 5.43 -8.81
N ASP A 46 2.84 6.32 -8.52
CA ASP A 46 3.14 7.51 -7.73
C ASP A 46 3.55 7.06 -6.32
N PRO A 47 4.68 7.56 -5.78
CA PRO A 47 5.17 7.17 -4.46
C PRO A 47 4.18 7.41 -3.32
N ALA A 48 3.18 8.27 -3.49
CA ALA A 48 2.15 8.55 -2.49
C ALA A 48 0.80 7.87 -2.78
N ALA A 49 0.69 7.11 -3.88
CA ALA A 49 -0.53 6.38 -4.23
C ALA A 49 -0.81 5.23 -3.25
N ASP A 50 -2.09 4.95 -3.04
CA ASP A 50 -2.53 3.97 -2.06
C ASP A 50 -2.40 2.51 -2.57
N TYR A 51 -2.79 2.22 -3.82
CA TYR A 51 -2.78 0.85 -4.36
C TYR A 51 -1.42 0.15 -4.38
N PRO A 52 -0.28 0.82 -4.67
CA PRO A 52 1.02 0.17 -4.58
C PRO A 52 1.27 -0.48 -3.20
N ALA A 53 0.82 0.13 -2.11
CA ALA A 53 0.92 -0.46 -0.77
C ALA A 53 0.01 -1.70 -0.61
N ALA A 54 -1.20 -1.69 -1.18
CA ALA A 54 -2.05 -2.89 -1.19
C ALA A 54 -1.40 -4.03 -2.00
N CYS A 55 -0.83 -3.72 -3.16
CA CYS A 55 -0.17 -4.70 -4.01
C CYS A 55 1.00 -5.37 -3.29
N LEU A 56 1.92 -4.58 -2.71
CA LEU A 56 3.04 -5.13 -1.94
C LEU A 56 2.57 -5.82 -0.65
N GLY A 57 1.67 -5.16 0.09
CA GLY A 57 1.18 -5.60 1.39
C GLY A 57 0.36 -6.89 1.34
N LEU A 58 -0.26 -7.22 0.20
CA LEU A 58 -0.97 -8.48 0.00
C LEU A 58 -0.17 -9.49 -0.83
N GLY A 59 0.95 -9.08 -1.44
CA GLY A 59 1.68 -9.89 -2.43
C GLY A 59 0.86 -10.19 -3.68
N ALA A 60 0.34 -9.12 -4.29
CA ALA A 60 -0.47 -9.20 -5.49
C ALA A 60 0.30 -9.76 -6.70
N MET A 61 -0.45 -10.33 -7.64
CA MET A 61 0.03 -10.69 -8.96
C MET A 61 -0.53 -9.70 -9.98
N ILE A 62 0.34 -8.94 -10.64
CA ILE A 62 -0.02 -7.98 -11.69
C ILE A 62 0.04 -8.71 -13.03
N LYS A 63 -1.10 -8.83 -13.71
CA LYS A 63 -1.18 -9.50 -15.01
C LYS A 63 -1.23 -8.46 -16.12
N THR A 64 -0.37 -8.62 -17.11
CA THR A 64 -0.36 -7.84 -18.34
C THR A 64 -1.04 -8.62 -19.47
N ASN A 65 -1.00 -8.10 -20.69
CA ASN A 65 -1.33 -8.85 -21.90
C ASN A 65 -0.30 -9.93 -22.26
N ASP A 66 0.91 -9.85 -21.71
CA ASP A 66 2.03 -10.69 -22.13
C ASP A 66 2.53 -11.64 -21.03
N ARG A 67 2.43 -11.24 -19.75
CA ARG A 67 2.97 -12.01 -18.61
C ARG A 67 2.31 -11.66 -17.29
N GLU A 68 2.68 -12.40 -16.26
CA GLU A 68 2.37 -12.09 -14.86
C GLU A 68 3.64 -11.64 -14.14
N ILE A 69 3.52 -10.65 -13.25
CA ILE A 69 4.62 -10.04 -12.51
C ILE A 69 4.19 -9.97 -11.04
N SER A 70 5.02 -10.47 -10.12
CA SER A 70 4.76 -10.35 -8.69
C SER A 70 4.82 -8.87 -8.27
N ALA A 71 4.06 -8.47 -7.25
CA ALA A 71 4.13 -7.11 -6.72
C ALA A 71 5.54 -6.77 -6.23
N ASP A 72 6.25 -7.73 -5.63
CA ASP A 72 7.63 -7.57 -5.15
C ASP A 72 8.60 -7.22 -6.30
N ASP A 73 8.32 -7.64 -7.54
CA ASP A 73 9.15 -7.34 -8.73
C ASP A 73 8.59 -6.19 -9.58
N PHE A 74 7.37 -5.72 -9.31
CA PHE A 74 6.66 -4.80 -10.20
C PHE A 74 7.08 -3.32 -10.01
N PHE A 75 7.34 -2.92 -8.77
CA PHE A 75 7.67 -1.53 -8.42
C PHE A 75 9.18 -1.36 -8.32
N THR A 76 9.78 -0.65 -9.29
CA THR A 76 11.24 -0.57 -9.46
C THR A 76 11.85 0.79 -9.11
N GLY A 77 11.02 1.75 -8.67
CA GLY A 77 11.42 3.07 -8.23
C GLY A 77 10.28 4.08 -8.30
N LEU A 78 10.60 5.36 -8.06
CA LEU A 78 9.62 6.45 -8.18
C LEU A 78 9.09 6.54 -9.61
N PHE A 79 7.76 6.51 -9.78
CA PHE A 79 7.09 6.58 -11.09
C PHE A 79 7.57 5.53 -12.11
N THR A 80 8.24 4.47 -11.65
CA THR A 80 8.85 3.46 -12.50
C THR A 80 8.32 2.09 -12.11
N THR A 81 7.98 1.29 -13.11
CA THR A 81 7.49 -0.09 -12.94
C THR A 81 8.27 -1.04 -13.84
N ALA A 82 8.03 -2.34 -13.68
CA ALA A 82 8.57 -3.38 -14.54
C ALA A 82 7.86 -3.51 -15.90
N LEU A 83 6.84 -2.68 -16.18
CA LEU A 83 6.15 -2.65 -17.47
C LEU A 83 7.11 -2.26 -18.59
N LYS A 84 7.03 -2.98 -19.71
CA LYS A 84 7.70 -2.63 -20.96
C LYS A 84 6.77 -1.82 -21.85
N GLU A 85 7.36 -1.14 -22.84
CA GLU A 85 6.59 -0.45 -23.87
C GLU A 85 5.61 -1.42 -24.54
N GLY A 86 4.34 -1.01 -24.65
CA GLY A 86 3.26 -1.84 -25.20
C GLY A 86 2.63 -2.83 -24.23
N GLU A 87 3.18 -3.03 -23.01
CA GLU A 87 2.50 -3.82 -21.98
C GLU A 87 1.38 -3.02 -21.32
N VAL A 88 0.22 -3.68 -21.17
CA VAL A 88 -0.97 -3.13 -20.55
C VAL A 88 -1.40 -4.05 -19.42
N ILE A 89 -1.60 -3.49 -18.22
CA ILE A 89 -2.18 -4.23 -17.09
C ILE A 89 -3.62 -4.62 -17.45
N THR A 90 -3.89 -5.92 -17.47
CA THR A 90 -5.21 -6.48 -17.76
C THR A 90 -5.98 -6.81 -16.48
N SER A 91 -5.28 -7.20 -15.42
CA SER A 91 -5.86 -7.44 -14.10
C SER A 91 -4.82 -7.40 -12.97
N VAL A 92 -5.29 -7.24 -11.73
CA VAL A 92 -4.48 -7.37 -10.51
C VAL A 92 -5.17 -8.39 -9.62
N GLY A 93 -4.46 -9.47 -9.27
CA GLY A 93 -4.95 -10.52 -8.39
C GLY A 93 -4.36 -10.39 -6.99
N PHE A 94 -5.19 -10.58 -5.97
CA PHE A 94 -4.79 -10.48 -4.57
C PHE A 94 -5.01 -11.80 -3.85
N PRO A 95 -4.00 -12.35 -3.14
CA PRO A 95 -4.23 -13.37 -2.13
C PRO A 95 -5.19 -12.85 -1.07
N ILE A 96 -6.08 -13.72 -0.57
CA ILE A 96 -7.00 -13.38 0.52
C ILE A 96 -6.25 -13.57 1.85
N PRO A 97 -6.03 -12.51 2.63
CA PRO A 97 -5.38 -12.61 3.93
C PRO A 97 -6.35 -13.15 5.00
N GLU A 98 -5.82 -13.63 6.12
CA GLU A 98 -6.60 -13.91 7.32
C GLU A 98 -7.08 -12.60 7.98
N ARG A 99 -6.19 -11.61 8.02
CA ARG A 99 -6.49 -10.26 8.51
C ARG A 99 -5.65 -9.21 7.80
N ALA A 100 -6.21 -8.03 7.61
CA ALA A 100 -5.50 -6.91 7.01
C ALA A 100 -6.07 -5.55 7.42
N ALA A 101 -5.26 -4.50 7.28
CA ALA A 101 -5.72 -3.13 7.39
C ALA A 101 -4.84 -2.19 6.58
N TYR A 102 -5.45 -1.08 6.16
CA TYR A 102 -4.74 0.08 5.63
C TYR A 102 -5.08 1.31 6.44
N VAL A 103 -4.05 2.02 6.89
CA VAL A 103 -4.21 3.32 7.54
C VAL A 103 -3.31 4.33 6.85
N LYS A 104 -3.83 5.54 6.63
CA LYS A 104 -3.11 6.65 6.00
C LYS A 104 -3.19 7.89 6.86
N PHE A 105 -2.06 8.56 7.02
CA PHE A 105 -1.98 9.97 7.39
C PHE A 105 -1.93 10.81 6.10
N PRO A 106 -3.03 11.48 5.71
CA PRO A 106 -3.10 12.16 4.43
C PRO A 106 -2.49 13.55 4.50
N ASN A 107 -1.91 14.01 3.39
CA ASN A 107 -1.69 15.44 3.18
C ASN A 107 -3.07 16.15 3.19
N PRO A 108 -3.26 17.20 4.00
CA PRO A 108 -4.58 17.84 4.17
C PRO A 108 -5.16 18.41 2.86
N ALA A 109 -4.30 18.93 1.99
CA ALA A 109 -4.72 19.58 0.75
C ALA A 109 -4.94 18.57 -0.38
N SER A 110 -3.99 17.66 -0.60
CA SER A 110 -4.03 16.74 -1.75
C SER A 110 -4.71 15.39 -1.45
N ARG A 111 -4.86 15.02 -0.18
CA ARG A 111 -5.37 13.71 0.30
C ARG A 111 -4.49 12.50 -0.06
N TYR A 112 -3.37 12.70 -0.74
CA TYR A 112 -2.33 11.69 -0.93
C TYR A 112 -1.72 11.28 0.41
N ALA A 113 -1.12 10.09 0.47
CA ALA A 113 -0.41 9.64 1.66
C ALA A 113 0.81 10.52 1.92
N LEU A 114 0.83 11.21 3.06
CA LEU A 114 2.13 11.60 3.62
C LEU A 114 2.84 10.33 4.11
N VAL A 115 2.10 9.49 4.84
CA VAL A 115 2.49 8.11 5.15
C VAL A 115 1.24 7.24 5.12
N GLY A 116 1.29 6.12 4.43
CA GLY A 116 0.27 5.08 4.47
C GLY A 116 0.92 3.72 4.72
N VAL A 117 0.31 2.91 5.58
CA VAL A 117 0.80 1.57 5.89
C VAL A 117 -0.31 0.55 5.67
N PHE A 118 -0.02 -0.45 4.85
CA PHE A 118 -0.84 -1.64 4.65
C PHE A 118 -0.20 -2.79 5.43
N VAL A 119 -0.96 -3.42 6.32
CA VAL A 119 -0.53 -4.62 7.05
C VAL A 119 -1.40 -5.80 6.63
N SER A 120 -0.81 -6.98 6.48
CA SER A 120 -1.56 -8.22 6.32
C SER A 120 -0.88 -9.41 6.97
N ASP A 121 -1.69 -10.39 7.35
CA ASP A 121 -1.30 -11.74 7.75
C ASP A 121 -2.04 -12.71 6.83
N GLY A 122 -1.33 -13.56 6.09
CA GLY A 122 -1.96 -14.38 5.07
C GLY A 122 -1.01 -15.28 4.27
N PRO A 123 -1.42 -15.74 3.08
CA PRO A 123 -0.66 -16.70 2.27
C PRO A 123 0.77 -16.27 1.92
N MET A 124 1.04 -14.96 1.95
CA MET A 124 2.34 -14.38 1.65
C MET A 124 3.18 -14.08 2.90
N GLY A 125 2.76 -14.63 4.05
CA GLY A 125 3.29 -14.31 5.38
C GLY A 125 2.79 -12.97 5.90
N ILE A 126 3.39 -12.52 7.00
CA ILE A 126 3.16 -11.18 7.52
C ILE A 126 3.85 -10.17 6.62
N ARG A 127 3.09 -9.18 6.17
CA ARG A 127 3.59 -8.10 5.32
C ARG A 127 3.23 -6.74 5.85
N VAL A 128 4.19 -5.82 5.77
CA VAL A 128 4.02 -4.41 6.14
C VAL A 128 4.53 -3.56 4.98
N ALA A 129 3.62 -3.02 4.19
CA ALA A 129 3.95 -2.18 3.04
C ALA A 129 3.68 -0.70 3.34
N VAL A 130 4.63 0.16 3.00
CA VAL A 130 4.63 1.59 3.29
C VAL A 130 4.59 2.38 1.98
N THR A 131 3.72 3.38 1.91
CA THR A 131 3.61 4.35 0.80
C THR A 131 3.70 5.79 1.33
N GLY A 132 4.08 6.72 0.47
CA GLY A 132 4.25 8.14 0.76
C GLY A 132 5.58 8.49 1.42
N ALA A 133 6.22 7.56 2.13
CA ALA A 133 7.37 7.83 3.00
C ALA A 133 8.75 7.56 2.37
N GLY A 134 8.88 6.47 1.60
CA GLY A 134 10.19 5.97 1.14
C GLY A 134 10.80 6.81 0.00
N ILE A 135 12.12 6.99 0.03
CA ILE A 135 12.87 7.72 -1.00
C ILE A 135 12.83 7.02 -2.38
N SER A 136 12.60 5.71 -2.40
CA SER A 136 12.47 4.89 -3.61
C SER A 136 11.03 4.51 -3.95
N GLY A 137 10.05 5.10 -3.27
CA GLY A 137 8.62 4.84 -3.48
C GLY A 137 8.04 3.89 -2.45
N VAL A 138 7.06 3.09 -2.87
CA VAL A 138 6.45 2.06 -2.01
C VAL A 138 7.48 0.99 -1.67
N TYR A 139 7.48 0.50 -0.43
CA TYR A 139 8.41 -0.55 -0.01
C TYR A 139 7.82 -1.42 1.11
N ARG A 140 8.48 -2.53 1.44
CA ARG A 140 8.15 -3.38 2.59
C ARG A 140 9.07 -3.09 3.76
N GLU A 141 8.49 -2.89 4.94
CA GLU A 141 9.20 -2.60 6.19
C GLU A 141 9.52 -3.92 6.93
N SER A 142 10.64 -4.53 6.57
CA SER A 142 11.04 -5.86 7.05
C SER A 142 11.27 -5.92 8.57
N SER A 143 11.66 -4.80 9.19
CA SER A 143 11.82 -4.73 10.65
C SER A 143 10.49 -4.93 11.37
N PHE A 144 9.40 -4.39 10.83
CA PHE A 144 8.06 -4.52 11.39
C PHE A 144 7.45 -5.89 11.09
N GLU A 145 7.68 -6.43 9.89
CA GLU A 145 7.29 -7.80 9.54
C GLU A 145 7.92 -8.83 10.49
N SER A 146 9.22 -8.68 10.75
CA SER A 146 9.96 -9.55 11.67
C SER A 146 9.41 -9.47 13.09
N ALA A 147 9.13 -8.26 13.58
CA ALA A 147 8.56 -8.07 14.91
C ALA A 147 7.17 -8.73 15.03
N LEU A 148 6.27 -8.47 14.07
CA LEU A 148 4.90 -9.00 14.06
C LEU A 148 4.84 -10.52 13.90
N SER A 149 5.88 -11.15 13.31
CA SER A 149 5.99 -12.62 13.25
C SER A 149 6.06 -13.32 14.61
N GLY A 150 6.49 -12.60 15.65
CA GLY A 150 6.44 -13.09 17.03
C GLY A 150 5.03 -12.98 17.63
N ALA A 151 4.39 -11.83 17.45
CA ALA A 151 3.03 -11.56 17.91
C ALA A 151 2.38 -10.41 17.12
N TRP A 152 1.17 -10.66 16.59
CA TRP A 152 0.37 -9.65 15.91
C TRP A 152 -0.32 -8.72 16.91
N GLU A 153 0.44 -7.79 17.47
CA GLU A 153 -0.05 -6.79 18.43
C GLU A 153 0.62 -5.44 18.17
N SER A 154 -0.12 -4.34 18.34
CA SER A 154 0.45 -2.99 18.14
C SER A 154 1.64 -2.72 19.06
N ALA A 155 1.64 -3.27 20.28
CA ALA A 155 2.72 -3.13 21.25
C ALA A 155 4.03 -3.81 20.78
N THR A 156 3.95 -4.81 19.91
CA THR A 156 5.14 -5.48 19.35
C THR A 156 6.01 -4.55 18.50
N LEU A 157 5.42 -3.46 17.99
CA LEU A 157 6.14 -2.44 17.23
C LEU A 157 6.71 -1.32 18.11
N ASP A 158 6.45 -1.33 19.42
CA ASP A 158 6.97 -0.30 20.32
C ASP A 158 8.51 -0.37 20.38
N GLY A 159 9.16 0.74 20.03
CA GLY A 159 10.63 0.84 19.98
C GLY A 159 11.27 0.31 18.69
N VAL A 160 10.51 -0.36 17.81
CA VAL A 160 10.98 -0.71 16.45
C VAL A 160 10.86 0.55 15.58
N LYS A 161 11.96 0.95 14.94
CA LYS A 161 12.02 2.18 14.16
C LYS A 161 12.22 1.87 12.69
N ALA A 162 11.46 2.54 11.84
CA ALA A 162 11.77 2.61 10.42
C ALA A 162 13.08 3.39 10.22
N ASP A 163 13.87 3.02 9.22
CA ASP A 163 15.15 3.64 8.94
C ASP A 163 14.95 5.03 8.31
N GLU A 164 15.31 6.07 9.05
CA GLU A 164 15.25 7.46 8.59
C GLU A 164 16.00 7.69 7.27
N SER A 165 17.14 7.01 7.06
CA SER A 165 17.96 7.19 5.86
C SER A 165 17.27 6.70 4.58
N SER A 166 16.22 5.89 4.72
CA SER A 166 15.38 5.40 3.62
C SER A 166 14.17 6.30 3.33
N MET A 167 13.97 7.37 4.09
CA MET A 167 12.82 8.26 3.96
C MET A 167 13.09 9.43 3.02
N ALA A 168 12.06 9.82 2.27
CA ALA A 168 12.07 11.08 1.52
C ALA A 168 12.05 12.28 2.49
N SER A 169 12.56 13.42 2.04
CA SER A 169 12.43 14.70 2.76
C SER A 169 12.04 15.77 1.77
N ASP A 170 11.01 16.55 2.08
CA ASP A 170 10.48 17.59 1.22
C ASP A 170 9.83 18.72 2.03
N ILE A 171 9.14 19.64 1.34
CA ILE A 171 8.44 20.78 1.95
C ILE A 171 7.25 20.38 2.84
N HIS A 172 6.79 19.12 2.77
CA HIS A 172 5.64 18.62 3.52
C HIS A 172 6.05 17.86 4.78
N ALA A 173 7.20 17.19 4.77
CA ALA A 173 7.76 16.52 5.93
C ALA A 173 9.25 16.23 5.77
N ALA A 174 9.96 16.34 6.89
CA ALA A 174 11.33 15.84 7.03
C ALA A 174 11.36 14.31 7.15
N ALA A 175 12.53 13.72 6.87
CA ALA A 175 12.76 12.28 6.88
C ALA A 175 12.49 11.64 8.26
N ASP A 176 12.96 12.28 9.33
CA ASP A 176 12.75 11.85 10.73
C ASP A 176 11.27 11.79 11.11
N TYR A 177 10.50 12.79 10.69
CA TYR A 177 9.06 12.84 10.91
C TYR A 177 8.32 11.74 10.15
N ARG A 178 8.73 11.45 8.90
CA ARG A 178 8.16 10.33 8.12
C ARG A 178 8.50 8.98 8.77
N ALA A 179 9.75 8.76 9.19
CA ALA A 179 10.14 7.54 9.90
C ALA A 179 9.32 7.33 11.19
N HIS A 180 9.11 8.41 11.96
CA HIS A 180 8.26 8.38 13.13
C HIS A 180 6.80 8.02 12.79
N LEU A 181 6.24 8.69 11.77
CA LEU A 181 4.88 8.42 11.32
C LEU A 181 4.69 6.99 10.79
N VAL A 182 5.69 6.39 10.14
CA VAL A 182 5.61 4.99 9.68
C VAL A 182 5.34 4.05 10.87
N GLY A 183 6.07 4.21 11.98
CA GLY A 183 5.83 3.43 13.20
C GLY A 183 4.45 3.67 13.81
N GLU A 184 4.00 4.92 13.89
CA GLU A 184 2.67 5.27 14.40
C GLU A 184 1.53 4.68 13.55
N ILE A 185 1.62 4.84 12.23
CA ILE A 185 0.60 4.38 11.30
C ILE A 185 0.58 2.85 11.20
N ALA A 186 1.75 2.19 11.28
CA ALA A 186 1.82 0.73 11.37
C ALA A 186 1.09 0.20 12.62
N ARG A 187 1.32 0.79 13.80
CA ARG A 187 0.63 0.39 15.04
C ARG A 187 -0.88 0.56 14.95
N ARG A 188 -1.36 1.65 14.34
CA ARG A 188 -2.79 1.88 14.09
C ARG A 188 -3.35 0.86 13.10
N ALA A 189 -2.61 0.52 12.06
CA ALA A 189 -3.02 -0.48 11.08
C ALA A 189 -3.14 -1.86 11.74
N VAL A 190 -2.18 -2.27 12.56
CA VAL A 190 -2.26 -3.53 13.33
C VAL A 190 -3.46 -3.54 14.29
N ALA A 191 -3.75 -2.41 14.98
CA ALA A 191 -4.92 -2.31 15.86
C ALA A 191 -6.27 -2.36 15.09
N ALA A 192 -6.28 -1.92 13.84
CA ALA A 192 -7.47 -1.86 13.00
C ALA A 192 -7.65 -3.09 12.09
N SER A 193 -6.69 -4.03 12.09
CA SER A 193 -6.74 -5.20 11.21
C SER A 193 -7.87 -6.13 11.60
N VAL A 194 -8.66 -6.50 10.60
CA VAL A 194 -9.78 -7.45 10.70
C VAL A 194 -9.66 -8.52 9.64
#